data_AF-A0A673TV74-F1
#
_entry.id   AF-A0A673TV74-F1
#
_cell.length_a   1.000
_cell.length_b   1.000
_cell.length_c   1.000
_cell.angle_alpha   90.00
_cell.angle_beta   90.00
_cell.angle_gamma   90.00
#
_symmetry.space_group_name_H-M   'P 1'
#
loop_
_entity.id
_entity.type
_entity.pdbx_description
1 polymer ?
#
loop_
_entity_poly.entity_id
_entity_poly.type
_entity_poly.pdbx_seq_one_letter_code
_entity_poly.pdbx_strand_id
1 'polypeptide(L)'
;MNLAHTTMLLWVWGSLRAFEIVEKEDIFHRTPCPAFLMFDNAAYLADMSFELPCSCKPEDVSAVVWYYQKHLGSGHTRVLTDFDGRVLTEAAQVRAGSDMLVRFSIRMFSLLVFRAQPGDSGLYFCGSSKGDYFYAYDVDIQSGEGTVATFKDLGQEPFADEQVGSLHIFTTFWEWTPCDRCGVRGEQWRIGLCYLQSPDLSPRYRKTLPDVVSCGSQAVPWKLRATAREHTPELLVQSCVAPCKKTAASQQGVMAIFSYVSKVGSRPWVPQVPIQFHQQRLGHSLIISCPGARPEHAVAWDKDRQYLYRTQYLKGVNRSMRVFIDHGNHLHIRFTQLSDRGIYYCWRQGVRVAGFRLSVTSRGRHRPSFSDPETRSAVQLTLLGYLFITAIFVTIHLCRCCRYLFRCGPNFSS
;
A
#
# COMPACT_ATOMS: atom_id res chain seq x y z
N MET A 1 29.76 -14.03 -55.18
CA MET A 1 28.53 -13.40 -54.67
C MET A 1 28.14 -14.11 -53.39
N ASN A 2 28.02 -13.34 -52.32
CA ASN A 2 28.48 -13.69 -50.97
C ASN A 2 27.54 -14.61 -50.18
N LEU A 3 28.06 -15.78 -49.80
CA LEU A 3 27.50 -16.66 -48.76
C LEU A 3 27.26 -15.91 -47.43
N ALA A 4 28.03 -14.83 -47.19
CA ALA A 4 27.91 -13.94 -46.04
C ALA A 4 26.63 -13.09 -46.03
N HIS A 5 26.03 -12.81 -47.19
CA HIS A 5 24.76 -12.07 -47.25
C HIS A 5 23.57 -12.97 -46.91
N THR A 6 23.62 -14.23 -47.32
CA THR A 6 22.59 -15.24 -46.99
C THR A 6 22.57 -15.58 -45.50
N THR A 7 23.73 -15.64 -44.83
CA THR A 7 23.79 -15.86 -43.37
C THR A 7 23.35 -14.64 -42.57
N MET A 8 23.62 -13.42 -43.03
CA MET A 8 23.09 -12.18 -42.42
C MET A 8 21.56 -12.08 -42.52
N LEU A 9 20.97 -12.42 -43.67
CA LEU A 9 19.51 -12.41 -43.86
C LEU A 9 18.80 -13.48 -43.01
N LEU A 10 19.40 -14.66 -42.85
CA LEU A 10 18.87 -15.71 -41.95
C LEU A 10 19.00 -15.33 -40.47
N TRP A 11 20.05 -14.59 -40.09
CA TRP A 11 20.19 -14.08 -38.72
C TRP A 11 19.13 -13.03 -38.39
N VAL A 12 18.89 -12.08 -39.29
CA VAL A 12 17.84 -11.06 -39.12
C VAL A 12 16.45 -11.69 -39.06
N TRP A 13 16.19 -12.75 -39.84
CA TRP A 13 14.92 -13.49 -39.77
C TRP A 13 14.79 -14.32 -38.49
N GLY A 14 15.91 -14.80 -37.94
CA GLY A 14 15.96 -15.48 -36.64
C GLY A 14 15.73 -14.55 -35.46
N SER A 15 16.26 -13.33 -35.47
CA SER A 15 16.01 -12.34 -34.40
C SER A 15 14.60 -11.74 -34.46
N LEU A 16 13.96 -11.73 -35.63
CA LEU A 16 12.54 -11.33 -35.77
C LEU A 16 11.56 -12.38 -35.25
N ARG A 17 11.99 -13.63 -35.03
CA ARG A 17 11.19 -14.67 -34.35
C ARG A 17 11.38 -14.71 -32.83
N ALA A 18 12.28 -13.90 -32.27
CA ALA A 18 12.53 -13.87 -30.82
C ALA A 18 11.61 -12.89 -30.05
N PHE A 19 10.78 -12.12 -30.75
CA PHE A 19 9.55 -11.58 -30.18
C PHE A 19 8.42 -12.57 -30.48
N GLU A 20 8.47 -13.71 -29.80
CA GLU A 20 7.24 -14.43 -29.48
C GLU A 20 6.46 -13.48 -28.56
N ILE A 21 5.62 -12.64 -29.19
CA ILE A 21 4.44 -12.12 -28.53
C ILE A 21 3.80 -13.39 -27.98
N VAL A 22 3.82 -13.54 -26.66
CA VAL A 22 3.00 -14.52 -25.98
C VAL A 22 1.57 -14.10 -26.29
N GLU A 23 1.05 -14.52 -27.45
CA GLU A 23 -0.36 -14.64 -27.77
C GLU A 23 -0.88 -15.67 -26.77
N LYS A 24 -1.08 -15.20 -25.54
CA LYS A 24 -1.86 -15.90 -24.55
C LYS A 24 -3.24 -15.95 -25.17
N GLU A 25 -3.65 -17.15 -25.58
CA GLU A 25 -4.95 -17.48 -26.18
C GLU A 25 -6.02 -16.48 -25.76
N ASP A 26 -6.71 -15.89 -26.74
CA ASP A 26 -7.73 -14.88 -26.50
C ASP A 26 -8.79 -15.41 -25.52
N ILE A 27 -8.70 -14.93 -24.27
CA ILE A 27 -9.52 -15.40 -23.13
C ILE A 27 -11.02 -15.20 -23.44
N PHE A 28 -11.35 -14.27 -24.35
CA PHE A 28 -12.71 -13.94 -24.74
C PHE A 28 -13.37 -14.98 -25.65
N HIS A 29 -12.61 -15.85 -26.34
CA HIS A 29 -13.18 -16.88 -27.22
C HIS A 29 -13.74 -18.10 -26.47
N ARG A 30 -13.42 -18.28 -25.18
CA ARG A 30 -13.84 -19.46 -24.39
C ARG A 30 -15.14 -19.26 -23.58
N THR A 31 -15.52 -18.03 -23.28
CA THR A 31 -16.65 -17.73 -22.38
C THR A 31 -17.61 -16.73 -23.00
N PRO A 32 -18.80 -17.16 -23.48
CA PRO A 32 -19.80 -16.22 -23.96
C PRO A 32 -20.27 -15.33 -22.82
N CYS A 33 -20.52 -14.05 -23.11
CA CYS A 33 -21.10 -13.14 -22.13
C CYS A 33 -22.50 -13.61 -21.70
N PRO A 34 -22.86 -13.44 -20.42
CA PRO A 34 -24.20 -13.75 -19.96
C PRO A 34 -25.23 -12.87 -20.69
N ALA A 35 -26.40 -13.43 -20.98
CA ALA A 35 -27.48 -12.72 -21.68
C ALA A 35 -28.03 -11.52 -20.89
N PHE A 36 -27.84 -11.53 -19.57
CA PHE A 36 -28.18 -10.44 -18.67
C PHE A 36 -26.95 -10.05 -17.84
N LEU A 37 -26.84 -8.77 -17.52
CA LEU A 37 -25.74 -8.28 -16.68
C LEU A 37 -25.88 -8.85 -15.26
N MET A 38 -24.96 -9.73 -14.91
CA MET A 38 -24.82 -10.33 -13.58
C MET A 38 -23.62 -9.70 -12.87
N PHE A 39 -23.68 -9.65 -11.53
CA PHE A 39 -22.59 -9.10 -10.71
C PHE A 39 -21.86 -10.22 -10.00
N ASP A 40 -20.62 -10.47 -10.37
CA ASP A 40 -19.77 -11.43 -9.67
C ASP A 40 -19.30 -10.83 -8.33
N ASN A 41 -19.58 -11.52 -7.23
CA ASN A 41 -19.10 -11.06 -5.93
C ASN A 41 -17.58 -11.27 -5.81
N ALA A 42 -16.86 -10.20 -5.45
CA ALA A 42 -15.44 -10.24 -5.17
C ALA A 42 -15.15 -9.48 -3.88
N ALA A 43 -14.34 -10.06 -2.99
CA ALA A 43 -14.03 -9.46 -1.71
C ALA A 43 -12.52 -9.34 -1.50
N TYR A 44 -12.09 -8.20 -0.95
CA TYR A 44 -10.70 -7.90 -0.66
C TYR A 44 -10.55 -7.19 0.69
N LEU A 45 -9.38 -7.29 1.30
CA LEU A 45 -9.04 -6.49 2.47
C LEU A 45 -8.56 -5.09 2.05
N ALA A 46 -8.84 -4.08 2.86
CA ALA A 46 -8.29 -2.75 2.69
C ALA A 46 -6.74 -2.76 2.62
N ASP A 47 -6.20 -1.77 1.92
CA ASP A 47 -4.78 -1.59 1.58
C ASP A 47 -4.19 -2.66 0.61
N MET A 48 -4.97 -3.67 0.22
CA MET A 48 -4.58 -4.61 -0.82
C MET A 48 -4.70 -4.00 -2.23
N SER A 49 -4.04 -4.64 -3.19
CA SER A 49 -4.10 -4.30 -4.60
C SER A 49 -4.57 -5.55 -5.32
N PHE A 50 -5.55 -5.41 -6.21
CA PHE A 50 -6.20 -6.53 -6.86
C PHE A 50 -6.43 -6.25 -8.34
N GLU A 51 -6.70 -7.32 -9.08
CA GLU A 51 -6.97 -7.30 -10.51
C GLU A 51 -8.38 -7.82 -10.76
N LEU A 52 -9.18 -7.06 -11.50
CA LEU A 52 -10.48 -7.47 -12.00
C LEU A 52 -10.36 -7.74 -13.50
N PRO A 53 -10.33 -9.01 -13.93
CA PRO A 53 -10.32 -9.33 -15.35
C PRO A 53 -11.70 -9.04 -15.96
N CYS A 54 -11.72 -8.52 -17.19
CA CYS A 54 -12.96 -8.56 -17.98
C CYS A 54 -13.05 -9.97 -18.57
N SER A 55 -13.98 -10.80 -18.09
CA SER A 55 -14.05 -12.23 -18.45
C SER A 55 -14.69 -12.52 -19.81
N CYS A 56 -15.40 -11.55 -20.38
CA CYS A 56 -16.11 -11.70 -21.64
C CYS A 56 -16.20 -10.34 -22.35
N LYS A 57 -16.23 -10.35 -23.69
CA LYS A 57 -16.44 -9.17 -24.53
C LYS A 57 -17.00 -9.60 -25.88
N PRO A 58 -17.93 -8.83 -26.49
CA PRO A 58 -18.32 -9.04 -27.87
C PRO A 58 -17.15 -8.90 -28.86
N GLU A 59 -17.18 -9.66 -29.95
CA GLU A 59 -16.11 -9.71 -30.97
C GLU A 59 -15.91 -8.37 -31.71
N ASP A 60 -16.99 -7.58 -31.84
CA ASP A 60 -17.01 -6.29 -32.54
C ASP A 60 -16.36 -5.14 -31.74
N VAL A 61 -16.09 -5.37 -30.47
CA VAL A 61 -15.46 -4.38 -29.60
C VAL A 61 -13.94 -4.56 -29.67
N SER A 62 -13.17 -3.48 -29.81
CA SER A 62 -11.70 -3.56 -29.86
C SER A 62 -11.02 -3.20 -28.53
N ALA A 63 -11.63 -2.31 -27.74
CA ALA A 63 -11.12 -1.84 -26.46
C ALA A 63 -12.17 -1.96 -25.34
N VAL A 64 -11.70 -2.16 -24.10
CA VAL A 64 -12.56 -2.25 -22.91
C VAL A 64 -12.41 -0.97 -22.08
N VAL A 65 -13.54 -0.40 -21.69
CA VAL A 65 -13.63 0.73 -20.77
C VAL A 65 -14.18 0.23 -19.44
N TRP A 66 -13.61 0.73 -18.34
CA TRP A 66 -14.07 0.40 -17.00
C TRP A 66 -14.89 1.53 -16.39
N TYR A 67 -16.03 1.17 -15.82
CA TYR A 67 -16.96 2.07 -15.16
C TYR A 67 -17.09 1.69 -13.68
N TYR A 68 -17.33 2.69 -12.84
CA TYR A 68 -17.59 2.53 -11.43
C TYR A 68 -18.91 3.19 -11.03
N GLN A 69 -19.69 2.48 -10.24
CA GLN A 69 -20.91 2.99 -9.64
C GLN A 69 -20.95 2.61 -8.16
N LYS A 70 -21.18 3.59 -7.29
CA LYS A 70 -21.23 3.33 -5.85
C LYS A 70 -22.43 2.48 -5.46
N HIS A 71 -23.59 2.71 -6.07
CA HIS A 71 -24.82 1.95 -5.82
C HIS A 71 -25.56 1.73 -7.13
N LEU A 72 -26.21 0.57 -7.27
CA LEU A 72 -27.02 0.30 -8.45
C LEU A 72 -28.09 1.39 -8.65
N GLY A 73 -28.11 1.99 -9.83
CA GLY A 73 -29.07 3.06 -10.16
C GLY A 73 -28.70 4.46 -9.66
N SER A 74 -27.51 4.66 -9.07
CA SER A 74 -27.02 6.02 -8.83
C SER A 74 -26.79 6.72 -10.16
N GLY A 75 -27.36 7.91 -10.38
CA GLY A 75 -27.18 8.68 -11.63
C GLY A 75 -25.74 9.13 -11.94
N HIS A 76 -24.78 8.78 -11.08
CA HIS A 76 -23.37 9.12 -11.20
C HIS A 76 -22.53 7.87 -11.47
N THR A 77 -22.48 7.44 -12.73
CA THR A 77 -21.50 6.46 -13.20
C THR A 77 -20.20 7.19 -13.53
N ARG A 78 -19.10 6.76 -12.91
CA ARG A 78 -17.77 7.33 -13.16
C ARG A 78 -17.03 6.45 -14.15
N VAL A 79 -16.46 7.04 -15.19
CA VAL A 79 -15.54 6.33 -16.07
C VAL A 79 -14.17 6.32 -15.38
N LEU A 80 -13.60 5.14 -15.18
CA LEU A 80 -12.31 4.97 -14.49
C LEU A 80 -11.12 5.13 -15.44
N THR A 81 -11.37 5.01 -16.74
CA THR A 81 -10.34 4.93 -17.78
C THR A 81 -10.69 5.90 -18.91
N ASP A 82 -9.70 6.39 -19.67
CA ASP A 82 -10.03 7.20 -20.85
C ASP A 82 -10.84 6.37 -21.87
N PHE A 83 -11.51 7.03 -22.81
CA PHE A 83 -12.34 6.37 -23.83
C PHE A 83 -11.53 5.48 -24.79
N ASP A 84 -10.19 5.61 -24.77
CA ASP A 84 -9.23 4.78 -25.52
C ASP A 84 -8.63 3.63 -24.66
N GLY A 85 -9.09 3.47 -23.41
CA GLY A 85 -8.65 2.42 -22.47
C GLY A 85 -7.25 2.62 -21.85
N ARG A 86 -6.70 3.84 -21.88
CA ARG A 86 -5.35 4.17 -21.41
C ARG A 86 -5.38 4.99 -20.12
N VAL A 87 -5.14 4.32 -19.00
CA VAL A 87 -4.62 4.97 -17.79
C VAL A 87 -3.50 4.08 -17.26
N LEU A 88 -2.25 4.56 -17.37
CA LEU A 88 -1.07 3.86 -16.87
C LEU A 88 -0.57 4.58 -15.61
N THR A 89 -1.07 4.15 -14.46
CA THR A 89 -0.55 4.60 -13.16
C THR A 89 0.42 3.57 -12.59
N GLU A 90 1.60 3.99 -12.16
CA GLU A 90 2.61 3.11 -11.58
C GLU A 90 2.39 2.92 -10.07
N ALA A 91 2.33 1.66 -9.60
CA ALA A 91 1.99 1.31 -8.21
C ALA A 91 2.86 1.99 -7.14
N ALA A 92 4.11 2.34 -7.48
CA ALA A 92 5.06 2.98 -6.57
C ALA A 92 4.70 4.43 -6.18
N GLN A 93 3.84 5.10 -6.96
CA GLN A 93 3.48 6.51 -6.77
C GLN A 93 2.18 6.70 -5.96
N VAL A 94 1.41 5.64 -5.74
CA VAL A 94 0.08 5.69 -5.10
C VAL A 94 0.18 5.70 -3.58
N ARG A 95 -0.30 6.75 -2.90
CA ARG A 95 -0.34 6.84 -1.41
C ARG A 95 -1.72 6.42 -0.86
N ALA A 96 -1.77 5.88 0.35
CA ALA A 96 -3.04 5.62 1.04
C ALA A 96 -3.82 6.93 1.24
N GLY A 97 -5.12 6.93 0.91
CA GLY A 97 -5.97 8.13 0.93
C GLY A 97 -5.87 9.05 -0.29
N SER A 98 -5.18 8.63 -1.36
CA SER A 98 -5.21 9.34 -2.65
C SER A 98 -6.57 9.22 -3.34
N ASP A 99 -6.91 10.22 -4.16
CA ASP A 99 -8.16 10.22 -4.92
C ASP A 99 -8.32 8.94 -5.74
N MET A 100 -9.55 8.45 -5.82
CA MET A 100 -9.94 7.15 -6.37
C MET A 100 -9.35 6.94 -7.77
N LEU A 101 -9.39 7.97 -8.62
CA LEU A 101 -8.94 7.92 -10.02
C LEU A 101 -7.42 7.75 -10.19
N VAL A 102 -6.62 8.09 -9.18
CA VAL A 102 -5.15 7.97 -9.23
C VAL A 102 -4.69 6.55 -8.86
N ARG A 103 -5.62 5.68 -8.45
CA ARG A 103 -5.31 4.33 -7.93
C ARG A 103 -5.63 3.21 -8.90
N PHE A 104 -6.08 3.53 -10.11
CA PHE A 104 -6.46 2.55 -11.12
C PHE A 104 -5.46 2.50 -12.29
N SER A 105 -5.35 1.34 -12.91
CA SER A 105 -4.59 1.13 -14.14
C SER A 105 -5.23 0.00 -14.94
N ILE A 106 -5.22 0.06 -16.27
CA ILE A 106 -5.63 -1.10 -17.10
C ILE A 106 -4.38 -1.84 -17.57
N ARG A 107 -4.42 -3.16 -17.49
CA ARG A 107 -3.48 -4.02 -18.19
C ARG A 107 -4.22 -5.17 -18.85
N MET A 108 -4.08 -5.31 -20.18
CA MET A 108 -4.68 -6.42 -20.94
C MET A 108 -6.18 -6.58 -20.68
N PHE A 109 -6.93 -5.47 -20.72
CA PHE A 109 -8.38 -5.39 -20.44
C PHE A 109 -8.82 -5.62 -18.99
N SER A 110 -7.91 -6.02 -18.09
CA SER A 110 -8.16 -6.08 -16.65
C SER A 110 -7.99 -4.70 -15.98
N LEU A 111 -8.83 -4.42 -15.00
CA LEU A 111 -8.66 -3.28 -14.09
C LEU A 111 -7.78 -3.67 -12.92
N LEU A 112 -6.68 -2.94 -12.73
CA LEU A 112 -5.82 -3.00 -11.56
C LEU A 112 -6.23 -1.90 -10.60
N VAL A 113 -6.50 -2.29 -9.34
CA VAL A 113 -6.78 -1.37 -8.24
C VAL A 113 -5.62 -1.43 -7.26
N PHE A 114 -4.98 -0.29 -6.98
CA PHE A 114 -3.86 -0.19 -6.06
C PHE A 114 -4.28 0.37 -4.71
N ARG A 115 -3.84 -0.28 -3.62
CA ARG A 115 -4.10 0.16 -2.22
C ARG A 115 -5.56 0.54 -2.00
N ALA A 116 -6.43 -0.42 -2.28
CA ALA A 116 -7.86 -0.32 -2.18
C ALA A 116 -8.30 0.16 -0.79
N GLN A 117 -9.32 1.00 -0.73
CA GLN A 117 -9.88 1.53 0.51
C GLN A 117 -11.35 1.09 0.62
N PRO A 118 -11.93 1.03 1.83
CA PRO A 118 -13.34 0.65 2.00
C PRO A 118 -14.32 1.53 1.22
N GLY A 119 -13.92 2.78 0.92
CA GLY A 119 -14.70 3.69 0.08
C GLY A 119 -14.75 3.34 -1.41
N ASP A 120 -13.87 2.44 -1.87
CA ASP A 120 -13.86 1.96 -3.26
C ASP A 120 -14.78 0.74 -3.46
N SER A 121 -15.46 0.26 -2.41
CA SER A 121 -16.48 -0.79 -2.52
C SER A 121 -17.64 -0.31 -3.39
N GLY A 122 -18.08 -1.13 -4.32
CA GLY A 122 -19.08 -0.74 -5.29
C GLY A 122 -19.18 -1.68 -6.48
N LEU A 123 -19.89 -1.24 -7.51
CA LEU A 123 -20.09 -1.98 -8.75
C LEU A 123 -19.07 -1.51 -9.78
N TYR A 124 -18.35 -2.48 -10.36
CA TYR A 124 -17.35 -2.25 -11.40
C TYR A 124 -17.81 -2.94 -12.68
N PHE A 125 -17.86 -2.19 -13.78
CA PHE A 125 -18.38 -2.70 -15.06
C PHE A 125 -17.28 -2.64 -16.10
N CYS A 126 -17.11 -3.72 -16.86
CA CYS A 126 -16.35 -3.66 -18.11
C CYS A 126 -17.32 -3.55 -19.29
N GLY A 127 -17.04 -2.62 -20.20
CA GLY A 127 -17.95 -2.25 -21.28
C GLY A 127 -17.28 -1.63 -22.51
N SER A 128 -18.10 -1.24 -23.48
CA SER A 128 -17.68 -0.49 -24.68
C SER A 128 -17.46 0.98 -24.36
N SER A 129 -16.73 1.69 -25.23
CA SER A 129 -16.64 3.15 -25.19
C SER A 129 -17.98 3.87 -25.42
N LYS A 130 -18.97 3.17 -25.98
CA LYS A 130 -20.34 3.68 -26.19
C LYS A 130 -21.22 3.55 -24.95
N GLY A 131 -20.73 2.88 -23.89
CA GLY A 131 -21.46 2.69 -22.64
C GLY A 131 -22.26 1.39 -22.54
N ASP A 132 -21.99 0.40 -23.40
CA ASP A 132 -22.60 -0.93 -23.31
C ASP A 132 -21.83 -1.78 -22.30
N TYR A 133 -22.50 -2.38 -21.32
CA TYR A 133 -21.86 -3.20 -20.29
C TYR A 133 -21.92 -4.69 -20.63
N PHE A 134 -20.79 -5.39 -20.47
CA PHE A 134 -20.66 -6.82 -20.81
C PHE A 134 -20.52 -7.70 -19.58
N TYR A 135 -19.79 -7.20 -18.58
CA TYR A 135 -19.50 -7.92 -17.34
C TYR A 135 -19.47 -6.95 -16.17
N ALA A 136 -19.84 -7.42 -14.99
CA ALA A 136 -19.78 -6.60 -13.78
C ALA A 136 -19.35 -7.39 -12.55
N TYR A 137 -18.69 -6.67 -11.64
CA TYR A 137 -18.32 -7.14 -10.32
C TYR A 137 -19.06 -6.33 -9.26
N ASP A 138 -19.49 -7.01 -8.20
CA ASP A 138 -19.82 -6.40 -6.92
C ASP A 138 -18.63 -6.58 -5.98
N VAL A 139 -17.86 -5.50 -5.83
CA VAL A 139 -16.62 -5.50 -5.08
C VAL A 139 -16.86 -4.99 -3.67
N ASP A 140 -16.52 -5.82 -2.70
CA ASP A 140 -16.51 -5.50 -1.28
C ASP A 140 -15.08 -5.39 -0.75
N ILE A 141 -14.67 -4.19 -0.35
CA ILE A 141 -13.40 -3.93 0.33
C ILE A 141 -13.67 -3.80 1.82
N GLN A 142 -13.31 -4.84 2.56
CA GLN A 142 -13.53 -4.90 4.00
C GLN A 142 -12.45 -4.09 4.73
N SER A 143 -12.87 -3.37 5.77
CA SER A 143 -11.96 -2.52 6.54
C SER A 143 -10.89 -3.35 7.24
N GLY A 144 -9.65 -2.86 7.19
CA GLY A 144 -8.56 -3.37 8.02
C GLY A 144 -8.60 -2.83 9.46
N GLU A 145 -9.52 -1.92 9.76
CA GLU A 145 -9.71 -1.40 11.12
C GLU A 145 -10.36 -2.46 11.99
N GLY A 146 -9.72 -2.81 13.11
CA GLY A 146 -10.21 -3.88 13.98
C GLY A 146 -9.92 -5.29 13.46
N THR A 147 -9.14 -5.46 12.38
CA THR A 147 -8.64 -6.77 11.96
C THR A 147 -7.84 -7.41 13.08
N VAL A 148 -8.25 -8.61 13.48
CA VAL A 148 -7.59 -9.37 14.54
C VAL A 148 -6.58 -10.33 13.91
N ALA A 149 -5.37 -10.31 14.45
CA ALA A 149 -4.32 -11.23 14.06
C ALA A 149 -4.26 -12.40 15.05
N THR A 150 -4.48 -13.60 14.54
CA THR A 150 -4.46 -14.85 15.29
C THR A 150 -3.15 -15.57 15.04
N PHE A 151 -2.39 -15.81 16.10
CA PHE A 151 -1.09 -16.47 16.05
C PHE A 151 -1.21 -17.93 16.45
N LYS A 152 -1.16 -18.82 15.47
CA LYS A 152 -1.33 -20.26 15.69
C LYS A 152 -0.27 -20.85 16.62
N ASP A 153 0.95 -20.33 16.55
CA ASP A 153 2.06 -20.75 17.43
C ASP A 153 1.83 -20.40 18.91
N LEU A 154 0.93 -19.46 19.19
CA LEU A 154 0.53 -19.06 20.55
C LEU A 154 -0.73 -19.80 21.04
N GLY A 155 -1.23 -20.79 20.27
CA GLY A 155 -2.47 -21.50 20.59
C GLY A 155 -3.73 -20.65 20.48
N GLN A 156 -3.67 -19.55 19.71
CA GLN A 156 -4.83 -18.71 19.43
C GLN A 156 -5.62 -19.32 18.26
N GLU A 157 -6.93 -19.30 18.38
CA GLU A 157 -7.87 -19.78 17.37
C GLU A 157 -8.63 -18.60 16.75
N PRO A 158 -9.07 -18.71 15.48
CA PRO A 158 -9.89 -17.70 14.82
C PRO A 158 -11.26 -17.55 15.51
N PHE A 159 -11.99 -16.50 15.15
CA PHE A 159 -13.36 -16.32 15.60
C PHE A 159 -14.24 -17.50 15.18
N ALA A 160 -15.16 -17.87 16.07
CA ALA A 160 -16.19 -18.84 15.73
C ALA A 160 -17.23 -18.19 14.82
N ASP A 161 -17.84 -19.02 13.97
CA ASP A 161 -18.97 -18.58 13.15
C ASP A 161 -20.15 -18.13 14.02
N GLU A 162 -20.84 -17.09 13.58
CA GLU A 162 -22.02 -16.55 14.26
C GLU A 162 -23.29 -17.01 13.55
N GLN A 163 -24.27 -17.50 14.32
CA GLN A 163 -25.58 -17.91 13.79
C GLN A 163 -26.68 -17.07 14.42
N VAL A 164 -27.41 -16.31 13.60
CA VAL A 164 -28.54 -15.47 14.01
C VAL A 164 -29.78 -15.84 13.18
N GLY A 165 -30.55 -16.81 13.67
CA GLY A 165 -31.70 -17.34 12.94
C GLY A 165 -31.28 -18.03 11.65
N SER A 166 -31.78 -17.56 10.49
CA SER A 166 -31.39 -18.04 9.15
C SER A 166 -30.11 -17.40 8.60
N LEU A 167 -29.53 -16.43 9.32
CA LEU A 167 -28.28 -15.79 8.95
C LEU A 167 -27.11 -16.55 9.60
N HIS A 168 -26.17 -16.98 8.77
CA HIS A 168 -24.88 -17.55 9.20
C HIS A 168 -23.77 -16.59 8.76
N ILE A 169 -22.94 -16.11 9.68
CA ILE A 169 -21.82 -15.21 9.40
C ILE A 169 -20.54 -15.97 9.76
N PHE A 170 -19.58 -15.98 8.84
CA PHE A 170 -18.37 -16.79 8.98
C PHE A 170 -17.19 -16.16 8.25
N THR A 171 -15.99 -16.61 8.61
CA THR A 171 -14.75 -16.17 7.97
C THR A 171 -14.31 -17.18 6.91
N THR A 172 -14.17 -16.75 5.66
CA THR A 172 -13.55 -17.57 4.61
C THR A 172 -12.08 -17.20 4.47
N PHE A 173 -11.21 -18.17 4.72
CA PHE A 173 -9.76 -18.00 4.62
C PHE A 173 -9.24 -18.28 3.22
N TRP A 174 -8.29 -17.45 2.79
CA TRP A 174 -7.45 -17.72 1.63
C TRP A 174 -6.48 -18.87 1.92
N GLU A 175 -5.86 -19.35 0.84
CA GLU A 175 -4.75 -20.29 0.95
C GLU A 175 -3.57 -19.69 1.73
N TRP A 176 -2.84 -20.56 2.41
CA TRP A 176 -1.61 -20.17 3.10
C TRP A 176 -0.58 -19.65 2.09
N THR A 177 0.01 -18.50 2.42
CA THR A 177 1.17 -18.04 1.67
C THR A 177 2.35 -19.01 1.81
N PRO A 178 3.26 -19.05 0.82
CA PRO A 178 4.56 -19.70 1.00
C PRO A 178 5.32 -19.12 2.18
N CYS A 179 6.31 -19.85 2.69
CA CYS A 179 7.16 -19.36 3.78
C CYS A 179 7.88 -18.05 3.37
N ASP A 180 7.75 -16.99 4.17
CA ASP A 180 8.27 -15.67 3.82
C ASP A 180 9.81 -15.61 3.76
N ARG A 181 10.49 -16.51 4.47
CA ARG A 181 11.95 -16.69 4.54
C ARG A 181 12.33 -18.14 4.26
N CYS A 182 13.57 -18.34 3.84
CA CYS A 182 14.17 -19.66 3.68
C CYS A 182 15.44 -19.79 4.53
N GLY A 183 15.81 -21.02 4.91
CA GLY A 183 17.04 -21.34 5.65
C GLY A 183 17.04 -20.89 7.11
N VAL A 184 16.05 -20.11 7.51
CA VAL A 184 15.79 -19.65 8.88
C VAL A 184 14.30 -19.83 9.19
N ARG A 185 13.90 -19.57 10.44
CA ARG A 185 12.48 -19.49 10.80
C ARG A 185 11.83 -18.35 10.01
N GLY A 186 10.78 -18.66 9.28
CA GLY A 186 9.92 -17.70 8.60
C GLY A 186 8.50 -17.75 9.17
N GLU A 187 7.62 -16.99 8.55
CA GLU A 187 6.19 -17.01 8.81
C GLU A 187 5.41 -17.26 7.52
N GLN A 188 4.30 -17.99 7.65
CA GLN A 188 3.22 -18.03 6.67
C GLN A 188 2.04 -17.29 7.25
N TRP A 189 1.27 -16.68 6.37
CA TRP A 189 0.03 -16.01 6.75
C TRP A 189 -1.06 -16.23 5.70
N ARG A 190 -2.32 -16.08 6.12
CA ARG A 190 -3.49 -16.07 5.26
C ARG A 190 -4.52 -15.07 5.78
N ILE A 191 -5.28 -14.48 4.88
CA ILE A 191 -6.35 -13.53 5.21
C ILE A 191 -7.68 -14.28 5.24
N GLY A 192 -8.49 -13.99 6.24
CA GLY A 192 -9.89 -14.35 6.35
C GLY A 192 -10.77 -13.14 6.13
N LEU A 193 -11.76 -13.25 5.24
CA LEU A 193 -12.74 -12.19 4.98
C LEU A 193 -14.11 -12.62 5.50
N CYS A 194 -14.93 -11.65 5.91
CA CYS A 194 -16.28 -11.88 6.37
C CYS A 194 -17.20 -12.27 5.20
N TYR A 195 -17.86 -13.40 5.32
CA TYR A 195 -18.95 -13.83 4.45
C TYR A 195 -20.19 -14.09 5.28
N LEU A 196 -21.34 -14.01 4.63
CA LEU A 196 -22.60 -14.42 5.23
C LEU A 196 -23.38 -15.30 4.27
N GLN A 197 -24.17 -16.19 4.86
CA GLN A 197 -25.13 -17.04 4.16
C GLN A 197 -26.55 -16.67 4.58
N SER A 198 -27.42 -16.41 3.59
CA SER A 198 -28.82 -16.10 3.84
C SER A 198 -29.69 -16.39 2.61
N PRO A 199 -30.90 -16.97 2.79
CA PRO A 199 -31.84 -17.17 1.69
C PRO A 199 -32.39 -15.86 1.10
N ASP A 200 -32.28 -14.74 1.82
CA ASP A 200 -32.85 -13.44 1.42
C ASP A 200 -31.93 -12.62 0.49
N LEU A 201 -30.89 -13.24 -0.06
CA LEU A 201 -29.92 -12.58 -0.93
C LEU A 201 -30.41 -12.46 -2.36
N SER A 202 -30.18 -11.30 -2.98
CA SER A 202 -30.63 -11.02 -4.35
C SER A 202 -30.02 -12.00 -5.37
N PRO A 203 -30.85 -12.59 -6.27
CA PRO A 203 -30.37 -13.51 -7.30
C PRO A 203 -29.58 -12.83 -8.43
N ARG A 204 -29.59 -11.49 -8.49
CA ARG A 204 -28.88 -10.70 -9.52
C ARG A 204 -27.36 -10.73 -9.37
N TYR A 205 -26.87 -11.13 -8.19
CA TYR A 205 -25.45 -11.26 -7.90
C TYR A 205 -25.06 -12.72 -8.05
N ARG A 206 -24.09 -13.00 -8.92
CA ARG A 206 -23.57 -14.34 -9.14
C ARG A 206 -22.73 -14.72 -7.93
N LYS A 207 -23.09 -15.85 -7.33
CA LYS A 207 -22.50 -16.37 -6.10
C LYS A 207 -21.65 -17.60 -6.44
N THR A 208 -20.45 -17.70 -5.88
CA THR A 208 -19.58 -18.88 -6.03
C THR A 208 -20.19 -20.09 -5.33
N LEU A 209 -20.87 -19.85 -4.22
CA LEU A 209 -21.64 -20.81 -3.45
C LEU A 209 -23.09 -20.33 -3.34
N PRO A 210 -24.09 -21.23 -3.36
CA PRO A 210 -25.48 -20.86 -3.18
C PRO A 210 -25.66 -20.05 -1.90
N ASP A 211 -26.31 -18.90 -2.02
CA ASP A 211 -26.67 -18.03 -0.89
C ASP A 211 -25.53 -17.51 -0.03
N VAL A 212 -24.31 -17.46 -0.55
CA VAL A 212 -23.14 -16.87 0.14
C VAL A 212 -22.65 -15.63 -0.61
N VAL A 213 -22.43 -14.54 0.11
CA VAL A 213 -21.79 -13.31 -0.40
C VAL A 213 -20.94 -12.65 0.68
N SER A 214 -19.99 -11.81 0.27
CA SER A 214 -19.21 -11.00 1.20
C SER A 214 -20.11 -10.09 2.05
N CYS A 215 -19.78 -9.89 3.32
CA CYS A 215 -20.64 -9.19 4.28
C CYS A 215 -21.01 -7.75 3.86
N GLY A 216 -20.10 -7.02 3.21
CA GLY A 216 -20.32 -5.66 2.71
C GLY A 216 -20.93 -5.57 1.30
N SER A 217 -21.17 -6.70 0.64
CA SER A 217 -21.76 -6.80 -0.71
C SER A 217 -23.08 -6.04 -0.83
N GLN A 218 -23.34 -5.48 -2.03
CA GLN A 218 -24.62 -4.85 -2.33
C GLN A 218 -25.78 -5.83 -2.45
N ALA A 219 -25.50 -7.12 -2.60
CA ALA A 219 -26.49 -8.19 -2.56
C ALA A 219 -27.15 -8.33 -1.17
N VAL A 220 -26.46 -7.89 -0.12
CA VAL A 220 -26.89 -8.01 1.27
C VAL A 220 -27.83 -6.87 1.63
N PRO A 221 -29.08 -7.13 2.06
CA PRO A 221 -29.98 -6.13 2.61
C PRO A 221 -29.35 -5.36 3.77
N TRP A 222 -29.67 -4.07 3.89
CA TRP A 222 -29.02 -3.18 4.87
C TRP A 222 -29.11 -3.69 6.32
N LYS A 223 -30.22 -4.36 6.70
CA LYS A 223 -30.43 -4.92 8.05
C LYS A 223 -29.42 -6.03 8.36
N LEU A 224 -29.26 -6.98 7.44
CA LEU A 224 -28.31 -8.09 7.59
C LEU A 224 -26.88 -7.59 7.56
N ARG A 225 -26.60 -6.59 6.72
CA ARG A 225 -25.28 -5.93 6.67
C ARG A 225 -24.96 -5.26 8.00
N ALA A 226 -25.93 -4.64 8.66
CA ALA A 226 -25.71 -4.00 9.97
C ALA A 226 -25.35 -5.03 11.05
N THR A 227 -25.97 -6.21 11.04
CA THR A 227 -25.63 -7.32 11.94
C THR A 227 -24.21 -7.85 11.67
N ALA A 228 -23.85 -8.05 10.39
CA ALA A 228 -22.53 -8.58 10.02
C ALA A 228 -21.37 -7.59 10.16
N ARG A 229 -21.61 -6.32 10.52
CA ARG A 229 -20.55 -5.30 10.66
C ARG A 229 -19.59 -5.57 11.82
N GLU A 230 -20.05 -6.29 12.84
CA GLU A 230 -19.23 -6.59 14.02
C GLU A 230 -18.21 -7.70 13.74
N HIS A 231 -18.47 -8.54 12.74
CA HIS A 231 -17.58 -9.61 12.31
C HIS A 231 -16.48 -9.06 11.40
N THR A 232 -15.30 -8.78 11.98
CA THR A 232 -14.18 -8.17 11.26
C THR A 232 -13.33 -9.20 10.49
N PRO A 233 -12.60 -8.79 9.44
CA PRO A 233 -11.62 -9.65 8.79
C PRO A 233 -10.55 -10.15 9.77
N GLU A 234 -10.01 -11.32 9.50
CA GLU A 234 -9.01 -11.99 10.34
C GLU A 234 -7.70 -12.20 9.57
N LEU A 235 -6.57 -12.20 10.29
CA LEU A 235 -5.28 -12.58 9.74
C LEU A 235 -4.69 -13.73 10.57
N LEU A 236 -4.45 -14.86 9.94
CA LEU A 236 -3.80 -16.00 10.60
C LEU A 236 -2.33 -16.00 10.25
N VAL A 237 -1.49 -16.19 11.25
CA VAL A 237 -0.03 -16.28 11.11
C VAL A 237 0.48 -17.52 11.84
N GLN A 238 1.37 -18.26 11.20
CA GLN A 238 2.06 -19.42 11.78
C GLN A 238 3.54 -19.43 11.37
N SER A 239 4.40 -20.02 12.19
CA SER A 239 5.80 -20.19 11.82
C SER A 239 6.00 -21.30 10.80
N CYS A 240 7.04 -21.16 9.99
CA CYS A 240 7.47 -22.15 9.02
C CYS A 240 9.00 -22.24 8.97
N VAL A 241 9.51 -23.35 8.45
CA VAL A 241 10.92 -23.52 8.08
C VAL A 241 10.95 -24.12 6.69
N ALA A 242 11.49 -23.38 5.73
CA ALA A 242 11.62 -23.83 4.35
C ALA A 242 13.09 -23.83 3.91
N PRO A 243 13.56 -24.83 3.15
CA PRO A 243 14.90 -24.83 2.60
C PRO A 243 15.06 -23.75 1.53
N CYS A 244 16.24 -23.11 1.45
CA CYS A 244 16.52 -22.16 0.38
C CYS A 244 16.71 -22.87 -0.96
N LYS A 245 15.98 -22.43 -1.97
CA LYS A 245 16.21 -22.86 -3.35
C LYS A 245 17.59 -22.36 -3.77
N LYS A 246 18.48 -23.29 -4.15
CA LYS A 246 19.78 -22.94 -4.72
C LYS A 246 19.53 -22.39 -6.12
N THR A 247 19.38 -21.08 -6.25
CA THR A 247 19.37 -20.45 -7.56
C THR A 247 20.80 -20.56 -8.10
N ALA A 248 20.98 -21.20 -9.26
CA ALA A 248 22.21 -21.10 -10.02
C ALA A 248 22.35 -19.64 -10.44
N ALA A 249 22.91 -18.81 -9.55
CA ALA A 249 23.17 -17.42 -9.85
C ALA A 249 24.01 -17.39 -11.13
N SER A 250 23.62 -16.55 -12.10
CA SER A 250 24.42 -16.24 -13.28
C SER A 250 25.70 -15.51 -12.86
N GLN A 251 26.59 -16.22 -12.17
CA GLN A 251 27.85 -15.72 -11.66
C GLN A 251 28.81 -15.38 -12.81
N GLN A 252 28.57 -15.86 -14.02
CA GLN A 252 29.45 -15.66 -15.17
C GLN A 252 29.67 -14.17 -15.53
N GLY A 253 28.61 -13.35 -15.53
CA GLY A 253 28.73 -11.92 -15.87
C GLY A 253 29.40 -11.08 -14.79
N VAL A 254 29.08 -11.35 -13.51
CA VAL A 254 29.63 -10.57 -12.38
C VAL A 254 31.08 -10.97 -12.10
N MET A 255 31.44 -12.26 -12.27
CA MET A 255 32.82 -12.75 -12.11
C MET A 255 33.80 -12.17 -13.13
N ALA A 256 33.35 -11.86 -14.35
CA ALA A 256 34.17 -11.21 -15.37
C ALA A 256 34.62 -9.80 -14.93
N ILE A 257 33.70 -8.99 -14.38
CA ILE A 257 34.00 -7.63 -13.88
C ILE A 257 34.93 -7.70 -12.65
N PHE A 258 34.73 -8.68 -11.75
CA PHE A 258 35.58 -8.83 -10.57
C PHE A 258 37.03 -9.17 -10.91
N SER A 259 37.27 -9.98 -11.95
CA SER A 259 38.62 -10.34 -12.37
C SER A 259 39.46 -9.13 -12.81
N TYR A 260 38.80 -8.07 -13.29
CA TYR A 260 39.42 -6.82 -13.68
C TYR A 260 39.71 -5.92 -12.48
N VAL A 261 38.72 -5.75 -11.57
CA VAL A 261 38.86 -4.87 -10.39
C VAL A 261 39.80 -5.45 -9.32
N SER A 262 39.83 -6.78 -9.15
CA SER A 262 40.76 -7.42 -8.20
C SER A 262 42.23 -7.36 -8.64
N LYS A 263 42.50 -7.03 -9.90
CA LYS A 263 43.87 -6.74 -10.38
C LYS A 263 44.35 -5.33 -9.98
N VAL A 264 43.45 -4.46 -9.53
CA VAL A 264 43.73 -3.05 -9.19
C VAL A 264 43.58 -2.77 -7.68
N GLY A 265 43.11 -3.74 -6.87
CA GLY A 265 42.98 -3.58 -5.42
C GLY A 265 42.32 -4.78 -4.72
N SER A 266 42.01 -4.63 -3.43
CA SER A 266 41.30 -5.65 -2.65
C SER A 266 39.88 -5.87 -3.18
N ARG A 267 39.39 -7.11 -3.10
CA ARG A 267 38.05 -7.49 -3.57
C ARG A 267 36.98 -6.58 -2.94
N PRO A 268 36.23 -5.78 -3.73
CA PRO A 268 35.19 -4.94 -3.18
C PRO A 268 34.08 -5.81 -2.60
N TRP A 269 33.49 -5.38 -1.49
CA TRP A 269 32.32 -6.03 -0.92
C TRP A 269 31.15 -5.94 -1.90
N VAL A 270 30.55 -7.10 -2.21
CA VAL A 270 29.45 -7.22 -3.17
C VAL A 270 28.17 -7.49 -2.40
N PRO A 271 27.16 -6.62 -2.49
CA PRO A 271 25.88 -6.90 -1.86
C PRO A 271 25.21 -8.08 -2.58
N GLN A 272 24.60 -8.99 -1.81
CA GLN A 272 23.91 -10.16 -2.38
C GLN A 272 22.63 -9.78 -3.13
N VAL A 273 22.12 -8.57 -2.92
CA VAL A 273 20.92 -8.01 -3.56
C VAL A 273 21.13 -6.53 -3.89
N PRO A 274 20.41 -5.95 -4.85
CA PRO A 274 20.45 -4.51 -5.11
C PRO A 274 20.11 -3.70 -3.83
N ILE A 275 20.91 -2.68 -3.53
CA ILE A 275 20.71 -1.81 -2.36
C ILE A 275 20.32 -0.41 -2.80
N GLN A 276 19.16 0.06 -2.34
CA GLN A 276 18.72 1.44 -2.49
C GLN A 276 19.16 2.27 -1.28
N PHE A 277 19.60 3.50 -1.52
CA PHE A 277 20.03 4.41 -0.46
C PHE A 277 18.91 5.39 -0.16
N HIS A 278 18.53 5.47 1.11
CA HIS A 278 17.47 6.34 1.60
C HIS A 278 18.02 7.28 2.67
N GLN A 279 17.71 8.56 2.56
CA GLN A 279 18.08 9.56 3.55
C GLN A 279 16.82 10.17 4.14
N GLN A 280 16.65 10.00 5.45
CA GLN A 280 15.45 10.39 6.16
C GLN A 280 15.77 11.38 7.28
N ARG A 281 14.91 12.38 7.46
CA ARG A 281 15.05 13.37 8.54
C ARG A 281 14.52 12.81 9.85
N LEU A 282 15.23 13.08 10.95
CA LEU A 282 14.77 12.73 12.29
C LEU A 282 13.32 13.22 12.54
N GLY A 283 12.51 12.36 13.15
CA GLY A 283 11.11 12.63 13.49
C GLY A 283 10.09 12.47 12.35
N HIS A 284 10.53 12.29 11.10
CA HIS A 284 9.60 12.18 9.97
C HIS A 284 9.17 10.73 9.75
N SER A 285 8.01 10.53 9.12
CA SER A 285 7.53 9.20 8.75
C SER A 285 8.23 8.65 7.51
N LEU A 286 8.43 7.33 7.48
CA LEU A 286 9.00 6.61 6.35
C LEU A 286 8.18 5.35 6.08
N ILE A 287 7.88 5.11 4.81
CA ILE A 287 7.21 3.90 4.34
C ILE A 287 8.09 3.26 3.28
N ILE A 288 8.45 1.99 3.47
CA ILE A 288 9.29 1.24 2.56
C ILE A 288 8.46 0.10 1.96
N SER A 289 8.50 -0.01 0.63
CA SER A 289 7.75 -1.02 -0.13
C SER A 289 8.74 -2.00 -0.75
N CYS A 290 8.44 -3.31 -0.70
CA CYS A 290 9.31 -4.30 -1.31
C CYS A 290 9.11 -4.31 -2.85
N PRO A 291 10.16 -4.22 -3.67
CA PRO A 291 10.00 -4.05 -5.11
C PRO A 291 9.29 -5.25 -5.76
N GLY A 292 8.26 -4.99 -6.57
CA GLY A 292 7.45 -6.00 -7.23
C GLY A 292 6.71 -6.96 -6.28
N ALA A 293 6.63 -6.64 -4.98
CA ALA A 293 5.73 -7.34 -4.09
C ALA A 293 4.29 -6.93 -4.39
N ARG A 294 3.40 -7.92 -4.38
CA ARG A 294 1.96 -7.73 -4.41
C ARG A 294 1.40 -8.05 -3.02
N PRO A 295 0.23 -7.54 -2.65
CA PRO A 295 -0.30 -7.76 -1.30
C PRO A 295 -0.51 -9.24 -0.95
N GLU A 296 -0.82 -10.10 -1.92
CA GLU A 296 -0.94 -11.56 -1.76
C GLU A 296 0.41 -12.30 -1.58
N HIS A 297 1.54 -11.64 -1.83
CA HIS A 297 2.85 -12.29 -1.70
C HIS A 297 3.29 -12.41 -0.23
N ALA A 298 3.97 -13.51 0.10
CA ALA A 298 4.69 -13.63 1.35
C ALA A 298 5.85 -12.62 1.38
N VAL A 299 5.71 -11.55 2.16
CA VAL A 299 6.76 -10.53 2.32
C VAL A 299 7.21 -10.46 3.77
N ALA A 300 8.52 -10.44 3.92
CA ALA A 300 9.21 -10.34 5.19
C ALA A 300 10.21 -9.17 5.18
N TRP A 301 10.42 -8.57 6.35
CA TRP A 301 11.37 -7.49 6.55
C TRP A 301 12.40 -7.88 7.59
N ASP A 302 13.66 -7.59 7.31
CA ASP A 302 14.75 -7.74 8.27
C ASP A 302 15.48 -6.40 8.38
N LYS A 303 15.98 -6.08 9.57
CA LYS A 303 16.87 -4.94 9.80
C LYS A 303 18.24 -5.46 10.22
N ASP A 304 19.22 -5.31 9.34
CA ASP A 304 20.58 -5.84 9.50
C ASP A 304 20.58 -7.37 9.76
N ARG A 305 20.62 -7.80 11.03
CA ARG A 305 20.54 -9.21 11.46
C ARG A 305 19.27 -9.53 12.26
N GLN A 306 18.43 -8.53 12.53
CA GLN A 306 17.20 -8.68 13.27
C GLN A 306 16.04 -8.98 12.32
N TYR A 307 15.36 -10.09 12.54
CA TYR A 307 14.17 -10.48 11.79
C TYR A 307 12.95 -9.73 12.35
N LEU A 308 12.20 -9.03 11.48
CA LEU A 308 10.95 -8.38 11.86
C LEU A 308 9.80 -9.34 11.52
N TYR A 309 9.39 -10.12 12.52
CA TYR A 309 8.28 -11.06 12.41
C TYR A 309 6.92 -10.35 12.59
N ARG A 310 5.89 -10.77 11.86
CA ARG A 310 4.51 -10.29 11.95
C ARG A 310 3.91 -10.51 13.32
N THR A 311 4.24 -11.62 13.97
CA THR A 311 3.92 -11.89 15.38
C THR A 311 4.28 -10.74 16.33
N GLN A 312 5.25 -9.90 15.98
CA GLN A 312 5.71 -8.79 16.82
C GLN A 312 5.48 -7.41 16.20
N TYR A 313 5.56 -7.31 14.86
CA TYR A 313 5.59 -6.05 14.13
C TYR A 313 4.34 -5.81 13.28
N LEU A 314 3.34 -6.68 13.26
CA LEU A 314 2.12 -6.42 12.49
C LEU A 314 1.31 -5.25 13.09
N LYS A 315 0.78 -4.40 12.22
CA LYS A 315 -0.16 -3.33 12.57
C LYS A 315 -1.30 -3.90 13.43
N GLY A 316 -1.58 -3.27 14.56
CA GLY A 316 -2.66 -3.67 15.48
C GLY A 316 -2.21 -4.49 16.69
N VAL A 317 -1.12 -5.27 16.58
CA VAL A 317 -0.61 -6.10 17.70
C VAL A 317 -0.21 -5.26 18.91
N ASN A 318 0.44 -4.12 18.67
CA ASN A 318 0.77 -3.14 19.70
C ASN A 318 0.48 -1.74 19.13
N ARG A 319 -0.54 -1.07 19.65
CA ARG A 319 -0.99 0.26 19.15
C ARG A 319 0.06 1.37 19.30
N SER A 320 1.00 1.19 20.23
CA SER A 320 2.09 2.13 20.51
C SER A 320 3.34 1.86 19.67
N MET A 321 3.36 0.80 18.86
CA MET A 321 4.54 0.48 18.06
C MET A 321 4.76 1.53 16.97
N ARG A 322 6.01 1.97 16.85
CA ARG A 322 6.44 2.97 15.89
C ARG A 322 6.85 2.38 14.55
N VAL A 323 7.50 1.21 14.61
CA VAL A 323 7.91 0.41 13.46
C VAL A 323 6.92 -0.72 13.33
N PHE A 324 6.24 -0.84 12.19
CA PHE A 324 5.23 -1.87 11.98
C PHE A 324 5.11 -2.25 10.50
N ILE A 325 4.56 -3.43 10.26
CA ILE A 325 4.23 -3.97 8.94
C ILE A 325 2.72 -3.84 8.78
N ASP A 326 2.26 -3.17 7.73
CA ASP A 326 0.83 -3.09 7.43
C ASP A 326 0.30 -4.37 6.75
N HIS A 327 -1.01 -4.46 6.58
CA HIS A 327 -1.66 -5.59 5.90
C HIS A 327 -1.30 -5.64 4.39
N GLY A 328 -0.80 -4.53 3.83
CA GLY A 328 -0.31 -4.43 2.45
C GLY A 328 1.18 -4.76 2.28
N ASN A 329 1.84 -5.32 3.30
CA ASN A 329 3.25 -5.74 3.30
C ASN A 329 4.30 -4.62 3.31
N HIS A 330 3.90 -3.38 3.59
CA HIS A 330 4.83 -2.24 3.69
C HIS A 330 5.38 -2.09 5.10
N LEU A 331 6.64 -1.71 5.19
CA LEU A 331 7.28 -1.36 6.46
C LEU A 331 7.08 0.13 6.75
N HIS A 332 6.41 0.44 7.85
CA HIS A 332 6.16 1.78 8.32
C HIS A 332 7.08 2.11 9.49
N ILE A 333 7.61 3.33 9.49
CA ILE A 333 8.30 3.94 10.62
C ILE A 333 7.65 5.30 10.86
N ARG A 334 6.84 5.43 11.92
CA ARG A 334 6.03 6.66 12.14
C ARG A 334 6.88 7.92 12.35
N PHE A 335 7.93 7.81 13.15
CA PHE A 335 8.86 8.91 13.44
C PHE A 335 10.28 8.35 13.50
N THR A 336 11.11 8.64 12.50
CA THR A 336 12.45 8.05 12.41
C THR A 336 13.40 8.56 13.49
N GLN A 337 14.14 7.66 14.10
CA GLN A 337 15.14 7.90 15.13
C GLN A 337 16.53 7.58 14.60
N LEU A 338 17.58 8.08 15.25
CA LEU A 338 18.97 7.75 14.86
C LEU A 338 19.25 6.25 14.92
N SER A 339 18.58 5.53 15.82
CA SER A 339 18.66 4.08 15.97
C SER A 339 18.05 3.30 14.81
N ASP A 340 17.22 3.92 13.96
CA ASP A 340 16.66 3.27 12.76
C ASP A 340 17.66 3.17 11.62
N ARG A 341 18.82 3.83 11.72
CA ARG A 341 19.91 3.66 10.77
C ARG A 341 20.27 2.18 10.65
N GLY A 342 20.44 1.72 9.42
CA GLY A 342 20.75 0.32 9.13
C GLY A 342 20.44 -0.05 7.69
N ILE A 343 20.60 -1.33 7.35
CA ILE A 343 20.16 -1.88 6.08
C ILE A 343 18.93 -2.74 6.31
N TYR A 344 17.80 -2.35 5.72
CA TYR A 344 16.59 -3.13 5.73
C TYR A 344 16.57 -4.05 4.52
N TYR A 345 16.39 -5.35 4.72
CA TYR A 345 16.24 -6.31 3.63
C TYR A 345 14.77 -6.71 3.50
N CYS A 346 14.29 -6.78 2.26
CA CYS A 346 12.97 -7.35 1.99
C CYS A 346 13.10 -8.72 1.34
N TRP A 347 12.29 -9.64 1.85
CA TRP A 347 12.07 -10.97 1.31
C TRP A 347 10.74 -11.01 0.60
N ARG A 348 10.69 -11.77 -0.49
CA ARG A 348 9.48 -12.01 -1.27
C ARG A 348 9.46 -13.49 -1.63
N GLN A 349 8.42 -14.20 -1.18
CA GLN A 349 8.23 -15.64 -1.43
C GLN A 349 9.48 -16.47 -1.06
N GLY A 350 10.06 -16.21 0.12
CA GLY A 350 11.23 -16.95 0.60
C GLY A 350 12.57 -16.56 -0.05
N VAL A 351 12.61 -15.52 -0.91
CA VAL A 351 13.84 -15.04 -1.54
C VAL A 351 14.11 -13.59 -1.15
N ARG A 352 15.34 -13.28 -0.75
CA ARG A 352 15.75 -11.89 -0.50
C ARG A 352 15.92 -11.16 -1.83
N VAL A 353 15.16 -10.08 -2.05
CA VAL A 353 15.09 -9.40 -3.36
C VAL A 353 15.72 -8.01 -3.40
N ALA A 354 15.74 -7.28 -2.27
CA ALA A 354 16.29 -5.92 -2.21
C ALA A 354 16.79 -5.56 -0.80
N GLY A 355 17.71 -4.61 -0.75
CA GLY A 355 18.16 -3.94 0.47
C GLY A 355 17.90 -2.43 0.41
N PHE A 356 17.69 -1.82 1.57
CA PHE A 356 17.43 -0.39 1.73
C PHE A 356 18.36 0.14 2.82
N ARG A 357 19.41 0.86 2.44
CA ARG A 357 20.32 1.49 3.38
C ARG A 357 19.72 2.81 3.84
N LEU A 358 19.17 2.81 5.06
CA LEU A 358 18.57 3.98 5.68
C LEU A 358 19.64 4.77 6.44
N SER A 359 19.80 6.04 6.06
CA SER A 359 20.56 7.04 6.80
C SER A 359 19.58 8.02 7.44
N VAL A 360 19.80 8.33 8.72
CA VAL A 360 18.96 9.30 9.45
C VAL A 360 19.79 10.53 9.74
N THR A 361 19.37 11.67 9.21
CA THR A 361 20.02 12.96 9.47
C THR A 361 19.24 13.72 10.52
N SER A 362 19.90 14.07 11.62
CA SER A 362 19.46 15.20 12.45
C SER A 362 19.82 16.49 11.71
N ARG A 363 18.96 17.52 11.79
CA ARG A 363 19.44 18.87 11.44
C ARG A 363 20.61 19.14 12.37
N GLY A 364 21.83 19.19 11.83
CA GLY A 364 22.93 19.88 12.49
C GLY A 364 22.42 21.28 12.83
N ARG A 365 22.65 21.70 14.08
CA ARG A 365 22.32 22.99 14.67
C ARG A 365 22.12 24.04 13.56
N HIS A 366 20.86 24.36 13.23
CA HIS A 366 20.58 25.41 12.27
C HIS A 366 21.19 26.68 12.87
N ARG A 367 22.24 27.23 12.26
CA ARG A 367 22.67 28.58 12.63
C ARG A 367 21.53 29.48 12.15
N PRO A 368 20.77 30.13 13.04
CA PRO A 368 19.73 31.05 12.60
C PRO A 368 20.40 32.08 11.70
N SER A 369 19.94 32.17 10.46
CA SER A 369 20.40 33.17 9.51
C SER A 369 19.36 34.28 9.52
N PHE A 370 19.79 35.54 9.69
CA PHE A 370 18.91 36.71 9.62
C PHE A 370 18.20 36.89 8.26
N SER A 371 18.54 36.06 7.26
CA SER A 371 17.89 35.97 5.96
C SER A 371 16.57 35.18 5.98
N ASP A 372 16.31 34.40 7.03
CA ASP A 372 15.09 33.60 7.12
C ASP A 372 13.91 34.48 7.58
N PRO A 373 12.82 34.58 6.80
CA PRO A 373 11.71 35.49 7.09
C PRO A 373 11.07 35.23 8.46
N GLU A 374 10.99 33.97 8.90
CA GLU A 374 10.41 33.62 10.21
C GLU A 374 11.28 34.13 11.37
N THR A 375 12.61 33.94 11.30
CA THR A 375 13.52 34.51 12.32
C THR A 375 13.54 36.04 12.31
N ARG A 376 13.44 36.68 11.14
CA ARG A 376 13.37 38.15 11.04
C ARG A 376 12.11 38.69 11.73
N SER A 377 10.96 38.08 11.48
CA SER A 377 9.70 38.46 12.14
C SER A 377 9.74 38.23 13.65
N ALA A 378 10.29 37.11 14.11
CA ALA A 378 10.42 36.80 15.53
C ALA A 378 11.35 37.79 16.27
N VAL A 379 12.47 38.18 15.65
CA VAL A 379 13.40 39.17 16.23
C VAL A 379 12.75 40.55 16.26
N GLN A 380 12.05 40.96 15.19
CA GLN A 380 11.33 42.24 15.15
C GLN A 380 10.25 42.32 16.23
N LEU A 381 9.45 41.26 16.41
CA LEU A 381 8.40 41.22 17.43
C LEU A 381 8.97 41.28 18.85
N THR A 382 10.10 40.59 19.08
CA THR A 382 10.81 40.61 20.36
C THR A 382 11.38 41.99 20.67
N LEU A 383 11.96 42.67 19.67
CA LEU A 383 12.51 44.02 19.83
C LEU A 383 11.41 45.04 20.11
N LEU A 384 10.28 44.95 19.41
CA LEU A 384 9.09 45.78 19.65
C LEU A 384 8.54 45.55 21.07
N GLY A 385 8.46 44.29 21.51
CA GLY A 385 8.05 43.95 22.87
C GLY A 385 8.98 44.54 23.93
N TYR A 386 10.30 44.45 23.71
CA TYR A 386 11.29 45.02 24.65
C TYR A 386 11.19 46.55 24.72
N LEU A 387 11.06 47.22 23.57
CA LEU A 387 10.87 48.67 23.51
C LEU A 387 9.61 49.11 24.26
N PHE A 388 8.50 48.38 24.08
CA PHE A 388 7.25 48.65 24.79
C PHE A 388 7.40 48.51 26.31
N ILE A 389 8.04 47.44 26.78
CA ILE A 389 8.30 47.23 28.22
C ILE A 389 9.20 48.33 28.78
N THR A 390 10.25 48.72 28.05
CA THR A 390 11.13 49.81 28.49
C THR A 390 10.41 51.16 28.55
N ALA A 391 9.52 51.45 27.59
CA ALA A 391 8.70 52.67 27.60
C ALA A 391 7.79 52.69 28.83
N ILE A 392 7.08 51.60 29.13
CA ILE A 392 6.24 51.47 30.33
C ILE A 392 7.09 51.70 31.59
N PHE A 393 8.25 51.06 31.68
CA PHE A 393 9.15 51.20 32.83
C PHE A 393 9.56 52.67 33.03
N VAL A 394 9.99 53.35 31.97
CA VAL A 394 10.35 54.77 32.01
C VAL A 394 9.15 55.64 32.39
N THR A 395 7.97 55.40 31.84
CA THR A 395 6.75 56.13 32.19
C THR A 395 6.39 55.95 33.66
N ILE A 396 6.48 54.74 34.21
CA ILE A 396 6.25 54.49 35.65
C ILE A 396 7.24 55.27 36.51
N HIS A 397 8.52 55.28 36.12
CA HIS A 397 9.56 56.03 36.85
C HIS A 397 9.35 57.55 36.76
N LEU A 398 8.98 58.07 35.59
CA LEU A 398 8.62 59.48 35.42
C LEU A 398 7.38 59.86 36.23
N CYS A 399 6.31 59.06 36.21
CA CYS A 399 5.13 59.28 37.02
C CYS A 399 5.44 59.24 38.53
N ARG A 400 6.33 58.34 38.96
CA ARG A 400 6.82 58.31 40.35
C ARG A 400 7.61 59.58 40.68
N CYS A 401 8.56 60.00 39.84
CA CYS A 401 9.32 61.24 40.02
C CYS A 401 8.42 62.48 40.06
N CYS A 402 7.43 62.58 39.17
CA CYS A 402 6.45 63.67 39.20
C CYS A 402 5.64 63.66 40.50
N ARG A 403 5.19 62.48 40.99
CA ARG A 403 4.51 62.37 42.29
C ARG A 403 5.40 62.75 43.48
N TYR A 404 6.71 62.54 43.41
CA TYR A 404 7.65 63.02 44.42
C TYR A 404 7.85 64.53 44.36
N LEU A 405 7.98 65.12 43.16
CA LEU A 405 8.08 66.57 42.97
C LEU A 405 6.80 67.32 43.41
N PHE A 406 5.61 66.75 43.15
CA PHE A 406 4.33 67.32 43.63
C PHE A 406 4.04 67.04 45.12
N ARG A 407 4.81 66.17 45.81
CA ARG A 407 4.74 65.99 47.27
C ARG A 407 5.72 66.87 48.05
N CYS A 408 6.61 67.58 47.37
CA CYS A 408 7.47 68.60 47.96
C CYS A 408 7.07 70.00 47.47
N GLY A 409 5.83 70.40 47.79
CA GLY A 409 5.47 71.81 48.00
C GLY A 409 5.56 72.12 49.50
N PRO A 410 5.97 73.35 49.90
CA PRO A 410 6.53 73.62 51.23
C PRO A 410 5.46 73.59 52.33
N ASN A 411 5.76 72.90 53.44
CA ASN A 411 5.08 73.15 54.71
C ASN A 411 5.55 74.52 55.23
N PHE A 412 4.70 75.54 55.12
CA PHE A 412 4.74 76.71 55.98
C PHE A 412 4.37 76.26 57.41
N SER A 413 5.31 76.39 58.34
CA SER A 413 5.03 76.38 59.78
C SER A 413 4.72 77.80 60.24
N SER A 414 3.60 77.96 60.97
CA SER A 414 3.35 79.11 61.86
C SER A 414 4.32 79.14 63.04
#